data_AF-A0A5B0SMR0-F1
#
_entry.id   AF-A0A5B0SMR0-F1
#
_cell.length_a   1.000
_cell.length_b   1.000
_cell.length_c   1.000
_cell.angle_alpha   90.00
_cell.angle_beta   90.00
_cell.angle_gamma   90.00
#
_symmetry.space_group_name_H-M   'P 1'
#
loop_
_entity.id
_entity.type
_entity.pdbx_description
1 polymer ?
#
loop_
_entity_poly.entity_id
_entity_poly.type
_entity_poly.pdbx_seq_one_letter_code
_entity_poly.pdbx_strand_id
1 'polypeptide(L)'
;MLDPVELAHRASARSIARKIQEAEPDFQVSVADSRWRIQIKRSEELAVELKKQCFEIFESNMKQIYLKSTDGYKPKAKKRELFHPHSRFLLASRAHEPDDGSEAPIAGFLMWRFDFEECFSTEEGQVEVVYWFVEFP
;
A
#
# COMPACT_ATOMS: atom_id res chain seq x y z
N MET A 1 -27.80 -7.89 -5.59
CA MET A 1 -26.42 -8.17 -6.03
C MET A 1 -25.53 -7.37 -5.09
N LEU A 2 -24.52 -7.98 -4.47
CA LEU A 2 -23.59 -7.22 -3.62
C LEU A 2 -22.65 -6.42 -4.54
N ASP A 3 -22.43 -5.16 -4.18
CA ASP A 3 -21.48 -4.26 -4.85
C ASP A 3 -20.07 -4.90 -4.85
N PRO A 4 -19.38 -5.02 -6.00
CA PRO A 4 -18.05 -5.64 -6.09
C PRO A 4 -16.96 -4.92 -5.29
N VAL A 5 -17.02 -3.60 -5.14
CA VAL A 5 -16.08 -2.83 -4.31
C VAL A 5 -16.30 -3.15 -2.83
N GLU A 6 -17.56 -3.19 -2.39
CA GLU A 6 -17.93 -3.63 -1.04
C GLU A 6 -17.46 -5.07 -0.75
N LEU A 7 -17.56 -5.96 -1.74
CA LEU A 7 -17.02 -7.32 -1.64
C LEU A 7 -15.49 -7.30 -1.53
N ALA A 8 -14.81 -6.46 -2.31
CA ALA A 8 -13.35 -6.34 -2.29
C ALA A 8 -12.81 -5.74 -0.98
N HIS A 9 -13.54 -4.81 -0.35
CA HIS A 9 -13.21 -4.27 0.97
C HIS A 9 -13.23 -5.33 2.07
N ARG A 10 -14.10 -6.35 1.94
CA ARG A 10 -14.19 -7.46 2.90
C ARG A 10 -13.02 -8.42 2.83
N ALA A 11 -12.24 -8.43 1.75
CA ALA A 11 -11.07 -9.30 1.63
C ALA A 11 -10.09 -9.08 2.81
N SER A 12 -9.74 -10.13 3.53
CA SER A 12 -8.72 -10.07 4.59
C SER A 12 -7.32 -10.15 3.98
N ALA A 13 -6.29 -9.67 4.69
CA ALA A 13 -4.91 -9.82 4.26
C ALA A 13 -4.55 -11.30 3.98
N ARG A 14 -5.02 -12.21 4.83
CA ARG A 14 -4.87 -13.67 4.65
C ARG A 14 -5.55 -14.18 3.38
N SER A 15 -6.75 -13.70 3.05
CA SER A 15 -7.44 -14.11 1.81
C SER A 15 -6.68 -13.66 0.56
N ILE A 16 -6.04 -12.49 0.61
CA ILE A 16 -5.20 -11.97 -0.48
C ILE A 16 -3.91 -12.79 -0.59
N ALA A 17 -3.24 -13.07 0.53
CA ALA A 17 -2.06 -13.94 0.57
C ALA A 17 -2.33 -15.30 -0.08
N ARG A 18 -3.46 -15.94 0.27
CA ARG A 18 -3.86 -17.23 -0.33
C ARG A 18 -4.11 -17.15 -1.83
N LYS A 19 -4.60 -16.02 -2.35
CA LYS A 19 -4.78 -15.81 -3.79
C LYS A 19 -3.45 -15.71 -4.54
N ILE A 20 -2.39 -15.27 -3.87
CA ILE A 20 -1.02 -15.25 -4.42
C ILE A 20 -0.20 -16.48 -3.99
N GLN A 21 -0.87 -17.56 -3.55
CA GLN A 21 -0.26 -18.85 -3.15
C GLN A 21 0.58 -18.81 -1.88
N GLU A 22 0.41 -17.78 -1.05
CA GLU A 22 1.05 -17.67 0.27
C GLU A 22 0.09 -18.09 1.40
N ALA A 23 0.64 -18.73 2.44
CA ALA A 23 -0.19 -19.27 3.54
C ALA A 23 -0.72 -18.17 4.47
N GLU A 24 0.14 -17.20 4.79
CA GLU A 24 -0.10 -16.12 5.74
C GLU A 24 0.28 -14.76 5.12
N PRO A 25 -0.30 -13.64 5.60
CA PRO A 25 0.00 -12.32 5.05
C PRO A 25 1.40 -11.80 5.40
N ASP A 26 2.16 -12.53 6.21
CA ASP A 26 3.55 -12.25 6.54
C ASP A 26 4.38 -13.46 6.10
N PHE A 27 5.18 -13.26 5.05
CA PHE A 27 5.91 -14.33 4.39
C PHE A 27 7.27 -13.83 3.92
N GLN A 28 8.13 -14.75 3.50
CA GLN A 28 9.45 -14.42 3.00
C GLN A 28 9.60 -14.86 1.55
N VAL A 29 10.22 -14.00 0.76
CA VAL A 29 10.54 -14.27 -0.65
C VAL A 29 12.03 -14.09 -0.88
N SER A 30 12.60 -14.95 -1.72
CA SER A 30 13.99 -14.82 -2.17
C SER A 30 14.00 -14.29 -3.58
N VAL A 31 14.70 -13.18 -3.79
CA VAL A 31 14.90 -12.56 -5.10
C VAL A 31 16.40 -12.43 -5.31
N ALA A 32 16.94 -13.17 -6.29
CA ALA A 32 18.37 -13.37 -6.46
C ALA A 32 19.02 -13.82 -5.13
N ASP A 33 20.09 -13.16 -4.70
CA ASP A 33 20.82 -13.48 -3.47
C ASP A 33 20.28 -12.77 -2.22
N SER A 34 19.12 -12.11 -2.32
CA SER A 34 18.51 -11.35 -1.22
C SER A 34 17.22 -11.99 -0.74
N ARG A 35 17.06 -12.04 0.58
CA ARG A 35 15.85 -12.50 1.24
C ARG A 35 15.06 -11.32 1.79
N TRP A 36 13.77 -11.30 1.47
CA TRP A 36 12.85 -10.22 1.82
C TRP A 36 11.72 -10.77 2.67
N ARG A 37 11.29 -9.99 3.66
CA ARG A 37 10.03 -10.19 4.37
C ARG A 37 8.99 -9.31 3.71
N ILE A 38 7.85 -9.92 3.37
CA ILE A 38 6.71 -9.26 2.76
C ILE A 38 5.54 -9.31 3.75
N GLN A 39 4.93 -8.16 4.01
CA GLN A 39 3.77 -8.05 4.90
C GLN A 39 2.60 -7.39 4.18
N ILE A 40 1.46 -8.08 4.12
CA ILE A 40 0.19 -7.54 3.66
C ILE A 40 -0.58 -6.98 4.86
N LYS A 41 -0.86 -5.68 4.87
CA LYS A 41 -1.57 -4.99 5.94
C LYS A 41 -2.64 -4.05 5.41
N ARG A 42 -3.70 -3.83 6.18
CA ARG A 42 -4.64 -2.71 5.99
C ARG A 42 -4.06 -1.43 6.60
N SER A 43 -4.51 -0.28 6.13
CA SER A 43 -4.11 1.02 6.71
C SER A 43 -4.32 1.10 8.22
N GLU A 44 -5.38 0.49 8.73
CA GLU A 44 -5.72 0.46 10.16
C GLU A 44 -4.79 -0.44 10.98
N GLU A 45 -4.15 -1.42 10.34
CA GLU A 45 -3.21 -2.37 10.96
C GLU A 45 -1.76 -1.85 10.98
N LEU A 46 -1.50 -0.71 10.32
CA LEU A 46 -0.19 -0.07 10.32
C LEU A 46 0.04 0.68 11.63
N ALA A 47 1.09 0.30 12.35
CA ALA A 47 1.61 1.07 13.47
C ALA A 47 2.03 2.48 13.01
N VAL A 48 2.05 3.43 13.96
CA VAL A 48 2.43 4.84 13.69
C VAL A 48 3.80 4.92 13.02
N GLU A 49 4.76 4.10 13.44
CA GLU A 49 6.11 4.09 12.87
C GLU A 49 6.12 3.59 11.41
N LEU A 50 5.34 2.54 11.08
CA LEU A 50 5.25 2.07 9.70
C LEU A 50 4.57 3.09 8.79
N LYS A 51 3.54 3.80 9.27
CA LYS A 51 2.92 4.91 8.51
C LYS A 51 3.92 6.03 8.25
N LYS A 52 4.75 6.36 9.24
CA LYS A 52 5.79 7.37 9.10
C LYS A 52 6.82 6.95 8.04
N GLN A 53 7.35 5.73 8.12
CA GLN A 53 8.31 5.20 7.12
C GLN A 53 7.72 5.18 5.70
N CYS A 54 6.48 4.69 5.53
CA CYS A 54 5.82 4.70 4.21
C CYS A 54 5.69 6.13 3.66
N PHE A 55 5.33 7.09 4.50
CA PHE A 55 5.20 8.47 4.05
C PHE A 55 6.54 9.13 3.71
N GLU A 56 7.60 8.82 4.47
CA GLU A 56 8.95 9.31 4.19
C GLU A 56 9.49 8.78 2.85
N ILE A 57 9.29 7.49 2.56
CA ILE A 57 9.63 6.88 1.26
C ILE A 57 8.87 7.61 0.14
N PHE A 58 7.55 7.75 0.27
CA PHE A 58 6.74 8.48 -0.70
C PHE A 58 7.21 9.93 -0.91
N GLU A 59 7.53 10.66 0.16
CA GLU A 59 8.02 12.04 0.06
C GLU A 59 9.37 12.12 -0.64
N SER A 60 10.28 11.20 -0.35
CA SER A 60 11.59 11.14 -0.98
C SER A 60 11.46 11.00 -2.50
N ASN A 61 10.57 10.11 -2.94
CA ASN A 61 10.41 9.75 -4.35
C ASN A 61 9.58 10.77 -5.13
N MET A 62 8.42 11.16 -4.58
CA MET A 62 7.38 11.81 -5.37
C MET A 62 7.26 13.32 -5.13
N LYS A 63 7.78 13.85 -4.02
CA LYS A 63 7.57 15.27 -3.65
C LYS A 63 8.04 16.23 -4.74
N GLN A 64 9.20 15.97 -5.34
CA GLN A 64 9.74 16.83 -6.40
C GLN A 64 8.90 16.81 -7.67
N ILE A 65 8.26 15.69 -7.99
CA ILE A 65 7.35 15.56 -9.12
C ILE A 65 6.08 16.37 -8.86
N TYR A 66 5.48 16.24 -7.67
CA TYR A 66 4.29 17.00 -7.29
C TYR A 66 4.55 18.51 -7.23
N LEU A 67 5.71 18.95 -6.75
CA LEU A 67 6.07 20.38 -6.73
C LEU A 67 6.17 21.00 -8.13
N LYS A 68 6.44 20.19 -9.15
CA LYS A 68 6.50 20.62 -10.56
C LYS A 68 5.16 20.47 -11.28
N SER A 69 4.17 19.83 -10.67
CA SER A 69 2.82 19.67 -11.22
C SER A 69 1.94 20.89 -10.93
N THR A 70 0.87 21.05 -11.70
CA THR A 70 -0.14 22.10 -11.48
C THR A 70 -0.87 21.98 -10.14
N ASP A 71 -0.93 20.77 -9.58
CA ASP A 71 -1.69 20.50 -8.35
C ASP A 71 -0.90 20.83 -7.07
N GLY A 72 0.42 21.00 -7.21
CA GLY A 72 1.35 21.25 -6.12
C GLY A 72 1.46 20.09 -5.13
N TYR A 73 2.22 20.31 -4.06
CA TYR A 73 2.43 19.30 -3.02
C TYR A 73 1.67 19.63 -1.72
N LYS A 74 0.65 18.83 -1.40
CA LYS A 74 -0.20 18.99 -0.20
C LYS A 74 0.00 17.81 0.77
N PRO A 75 0.98 17.84 1.69
CA PRO A 75 1.36 16.68 2.50
C PRO A 75 0.22 16.13 3.36
N LYS A 76 -0.61 17.00 3.95
CA LYS A 76 -1.77 16.57 4.75
C LYS A 76 -2.83 15.85 3.93
N ALA A 77 -3.08 16.32 2.70
CA ALA A 77 -4.04 15.68 1.81
C ALA A 77 -3.52 14.31 1.38
N LYS A 78 -2.25 14.24 1.00
CA LYS A 78 -1.62 13.00 0.55
C LYS A 78 -1.49 11.96 1.66
N LYS A 79 -1.24 12.36 2.92
CA LYS A 79 -1.34 11.45 4.08
C LYS A 79 -2.73 10.86 4.23
N ARG A 80 -3.79 11.66 4.10
CA ARG A 80 -5.18 11.16 4.21
C ARG A 80 -5.53 10.20 3.08
N GLU A 81 -5.05 10.50 1.88
CA GLU A 81 -5.23 9.64 0.70
C GLU A 81 -4.49 8.31 0.86
N LEU A 82 -3.19 8.37 1.17
CA LEU A 82 -2.33 7.21 1.34
C LEU A 82 -2.87 6.27 2.42
N PHE A 83 -3.25 6.81 3.58
CA PHE A 83 -3.70 6.05 4.74
C PHE A 83 -5.23 5.98 4.88
N HIS A 84 -5.97 6.03 3.77
CA HIS A 84 -7.42 5.80 3.79
C HIS A 84 -7.77 4.46 4.47
N PRO A 85 -8.90 4.32 5.20
CA PRO A 85 -9.27 3.08 5.90
C PRO A 85 -9.28 1.83 5.00
N HIS A 86 -9.72 1.99 3.75
CA HIS A 86 -9.74 0.91 2.76
C HIS A 86 -8.41 0.71 2.00
N SER A 87 -7.39 1.53 2.27
CA SER A 87 -6.06 1.33 1.69
C SER A 87 -5.42 0.07 2.26
N ARG A 88 -4.72 -0.63 1.40
CA ARG A 88 -3.99 -1.86 1.68
C ARG A 88 -2.54 -1.65 1.27
N PHE A 89 -1.66 -2.34 1.97
CA PHE A 89 -0.23 -2.18 1.85
C PHE A 89 0.42 -3.55 1.72
N LEU A 90 1.41 -3.63 0.84
CA LEU A 90 2.39 -4.71 0.78
C LEU A 90 3.72 -4.04 1.11
N LEU A 91 4.25 -4.36 2.28
CA LEU A 91 5.48 -3.80 2.82
C LEU A 91 6.62 -4.78 2.57
N ALA A 92 7.75 -4.29 2.06
CA ALA A 92 8.96 -5.08 1.88
C ALA A 92 10.05 -4.58 2.83
N SER A 93 10.64 -5.49 3.59
CA SER A 93 11.83 -5.23 4.41
C SER A 93 12.85 -6.36 4.21
N ARG A 94 14.12 -6.10 4.51
CA ARG A 94 15.12 -7.18 4.48
C ARG A 94 14.77 -8.22 5.54
N ALA A 95 14.84 -9.50 5.17
CA ALA A 95 14.70 -10.56 6.15
C ALA A 95 15.92 -10.49 7.09
N HIS A 96 15.67 -10.07 8.33
CA HIS A 96 16.70 -9.99 9.37
C HIS A 96 16.46 -11.12 10.37
N GLU A 97 17.52 -11.77 10.85
CA GLU A 97 17.41 -12.57 12.06
C GLU A 97 17.24 -11.61 13.24
N PRO A 98 16.23 -11.81 14.11
CA PRO A 98 15.91 -10.84 15.15
C PRO A 98 16.93 -10.94 16.28
N ASP A 99 18.07 -10.27 16.14
CA ASP A 99 19.12 -10.23 17.18
C ASP A 99 18.76 -9.28 18.34
N ASP A 100 17.82 -8.34 18.12
CA ASP A 100 17.46 -7.30 19.10
C ASP A 100 15.95 -7.00 19.17
N GLY A 101 15.10 -7.88 18.62
CA GLY A 101 13.64 -7.71 18.63
C GLY A 101 13.10 -6.49 17.85
N SER A 102 13.97 -5.70 17.22
CA SER A 102 13.60 -4.57 16.36
C SER A 102 13.20 -5.06 14.95
N GLU A 103 12.08 -4.57 14.44
CA GLU A 103 11.68 -4.85 13.06
C GLU A 103 12.60 -4.09 12.10
N ALA A 104 13.08 -4.78 11.06
CA ALA A 104 13.89 -4.16 10.02
C ALA A 104 13.10 -3.02 9.34
N PRO A 105 13.76 -1.90 9.00
CA PRO A 105 13.09 -0.79 8.33
C PRO A 105 12.52 -1.24 6.98
N ILE A 106 11.39 -0.64 6.61
CA ILE A 106 10.75 -0.87 5.31
C ILE A 106 11.68 -0.33 4.22
N ALA A 107 11.99 -1.18 3.25
CA ALA A 107 12.77 -0.80 2.07
C ALA A 107 11.89 -0.29 0.93
N GLY A 108 10.61 -0.64 0.92
CA GLY A 108 9.66 -0.18 -0.07
C GLY A 108 8.26 -0.67 0.23
N PHE A 109 7.26 -0.09 -0.43
CA PHE A 109 5.89 -0.53 -0.29
C PHE A 109 5.09 -0.37 -1.58
N LEU A 110 4.03 -1.17 -1.68
CA LEU A 110 2.94 -1.00 -2.62
C LEU A 110 1.70 -0.64 -1.81
N MET A 111 1.03 0.45 -2.15
CA MET A 111 -0.29 0.78 -1.61
C MET A 111 -1.34 0.61 -2.71
N TRP A 112 -2.46 -0.02 -2.38
CA TRP A 112 -3.61 -0.06 -3.26
C TRP A 112 -4.94 0.10 -2.52
N ARG A 113 -5.95 0.54 -3.26
CA ARG A 113 -7.33 0.69 -2.77
C ARG A 113 -8.31 0.31 -3.88
N PHE A 114 -9.31 -0.51 -3.54
CA PHE A 114 -10.49 -0.71 -4.37
C PHE A 114 -11.43 0.46 -4.14
N ASP A 115 -11.84 1.14 -5.19
CA ASP A 115 -12.67 2.34 -5.07
C ASP A 115 -13.50 2.57 -6.33
N PHE A 116 -14.36 3.58 -6.27
CA PHE A 116 -15.05 4.14 -7.42
C PHE A 116 -14.39 5.45 -7.85
N GLU A 117 -14.23 5.65 -9.16
CA GLU A 117 -13.90 6.96 -9.74
C GLU A 117 -15.10 7.51 -10.50
N GLU A 118 -15.28 8.84 -10.41
CA GLU A 118 -16.23 9.55 -11.27
C GLU A 118 -15.67 9.60 -12.69
N CYS A 119 -16.45 9.10 -13.65
CA CYS A 119 -16.06 9.15 -15.05
C CYS A 119 -16.43 10.51 -15.66
N PHE A 120 -15.57 11.04 -16.53
CA PHE A 120 -15.85 12.26 -17.30
C PHE A 120 -16.99 12.08 -18.35
N SER A 121 -17.46 10.85 -18.54
CA SER A 121 -18.60 10.50 -19.38
C SER A 121 -19.89 10.62 -18.58
N THR A 122 -20.78 11.53 -19.00
CA THR A 122 -22.10 11.74 -18.39
C THR A 122 -23.07 10.56 -18.56
N GLU A 123 -22.70 9.54 -19.33
CA GLU A 123 -23.55 8.37 -19.62
C GLU A 123 -23.22 7.14 -18.75
N GLU A 124 -22.04 7.09 -18.10
CA GLU A 124 -21.57 5.90 -17.36
C GLU A 124 -21.42 6.08 -15.84
N GLY A 125 -21.59 7.29 -15.29
CA GLY A 125 -21.61 7.48 -13.83
C GLY A 125 -20.27 7.16 -13.13
N GLN A 126 -20.23 6.08 -12.34
CA GLN A 126 -19.07 5.64 -11.55
C GLN A 126 -18.48 4.34 -12.11
N VAL A 127 -17.16 4.23 -12.12
CA VAL A 127 -16.44 3.03 -12.59
C VAL A 127 -15.55 2.47 -11.48
N GLU A 128 -15.48 1.13 -11.40
CA GLU A 128 -14.61 0.42 -10.47
C GLU A 128 -13.14 0.58 -10.84
N VAL A 129 -12.32 1.04 -9.90
CA VAL A 129 -10.89 1.25 -10.12
C VAL A 129 -10.04 0.62 -9.03
N VAL A 130 -8.79 0.30 -9.40
CA VAL A 130 -7.73 -0.03 -8.46
C VAL A 130 -6.68 1.07 -8.54
N TYR A 131 -6.64 1.91 -7.51
CA TYR A 131 -5.54 2.85 -7.34
C TYR A 131 -4.33 2.10 -6.82
N TRP A 132 -3.16 2.34 -7.41
CA TRP A 132 -1.91 1.77 -6.91
C TRP A 132 -0.73 2.72 -7.13
N PHE A 133 0.18 2.75 -6.14
CA PHE A 133 1.49 3.38 -6.26
C PHE A 133 2.55 2.41 -5.73
N VAL A 134 3.66 2.30 -6.45
CA VAL A 134 4.83 1.48 -6.10
C VAL A 134 5.95 2.42 -5.73
N GLU A 135 6.49 2.27 -4.52
CA GLU A 135 7.53 3.14 -4.01
C GLU A 135 8.74 2.32 -3.53
N PHE A 136 9.88 2.57 -4.15
CA PHE A 136 11.21 2.12 -3.74
C PHE A 136 12.15 3.33 -3.77
N PRO A 137 13.09 3.47 -2.83
CA PRO A 137 14.08 4.55 -2.85
C PRO A 137 15.00 4.50 -4.08
#